data_AF-A0A962VK62-F1
#
_entry.id   AF-A0A962VK62-F1
#
_cell.length_a   1.000
_cell.length_b   1.000
_cell.length_c   1.000
_cell.angle_alpha   90.00
_cell.angle_beta   90.00
_cell.angle_gamma   90.00
#
_symmetry.space_group_name_H-M   'P 1'
#
loop_
_entity.id
_entity.type
_entity.pdbx_description
1 polymer ?
#
loop_
_entity_poly.entity_id
_entity_poly.type
_entity_poly.pdbx_seq_one_letter_code
_entity_poly.pdbx_strand_id
1 'polypeptide(L)'
;ERTVTITQHSAHLRIEWDRFNISADESVTLIQPEPDATAWLGVVAHGSGDGGSSTIDGTLSANGQVLISAANGLALGPASVVTAQSLLL
;
A
#
# COMPACT_ATOMS: atom_id res chain seq x y z
N GLU A 1 11.03 -9.76 10.89
CA GLU A 1 10.21 -9.45 9.71
C GLU A 1 8.74 -9.45 10.12
N ARG A 2 8.04 -8.33 9.93
CA ARG A 2 6.63 -8.20 10.26
C ARG A 2 5.83 -8.09 8.97
N THR A 3 4.93 -9.04 8.74
CA THR A 3 4.20 -9.14 7.47
C THR A 3 2.70 -8.98 7.66
N VAL A 4 2.10 -8.14 6.82
CA VAL A 4 0.64 -8.06 6.62
C VAL A 4 0.30 -8.69 5.28
N THR A 5 -0.62 -9.65 5.29
CA THR A 5 -1.14 -10.27 4.06
C THR A 5 -2.59 -9.87 3.86
N ILE A 6 -2.89 -9.32 2.68
CA ILE A 6 -4.23 -8.95 2.25
C ILE A 6 -4.63 -9.90 1.12
N THR A 7 -5.59 -10.77 1.39
CA THR A 7 -6.19 -11.63 0.36
C THR A 7 -7.43 -10.95 -0.22
N GLN A 8 -7.33 -10.53 -1.48
CA GLN A 8 -8.40 -9.93 -2.24
C GLN A 8 -9.15 -11.02 -3.02
N HIS A 9 -10.48 -11.02 -2.93
CA HIS A 9 -11.34 -12.00 -3.62
C HIS A 9 -12.14 -11.39 -4.80
N SER A 10 -12.24 -10.07 -4.86
CA SER A 10 -12.95 -9.33 -5.91
C SER A 10 -12.00 -8.73 -6.93
N ALA A 11 -12.49 -8.41 -8.13
CA ALA A 11 -11.71 -7.68 -9.15
C ALA A 11 -11.25 -6.29 -8.66
N HIS A 12 -12.01 -5.67 -7.76
CA HIS A 12 -11.69 -4.36 -7.17
C HIS A 12 -11.75 -4.42 -5.65
N LEU A 13 -10.70 -3.93 -4.99
CA LEU A 13 -10.59 -3.76 -3.55
C LEU A 13 -10.34 -2.28 -3.23
N ARG A 14 -11.04 -1.79 -2.21
CA ARG A 14 -10.87 -0.44 -1.68
C ARG A 14 -10.63 -0.54 -0.18
N ILE A 15 -9.46 -0.10 0.29
CA ILE A 15 -9.17 0.01 1.73
C ILE A 15 -8.80 1.45 2.04
N GLU A 16 -9.54 2.03 3.00
CA GLU A 16 -9.24 3.33 3.58
C GLU A 16 -8.44 3.13 4.86
N TRP A 17 -7.29 3.80 4.93
CA TRP A 17 -6.38 3.77 6.06
C TRP A 17 -6.34 5.14 6.71
N ASP A 18 -6.28 5.16 8.04
CA ASP A 18 -5.90 6.37 8.78
C ASP A 18 -4.43 6.72 8.52
N ARG A 19 -3.57 5.69 8.51
CA ARG A 19 -2.14 5.76 8.21
C ARG A 19 -1.69 4.49 7.49
N PHE A 20 -0.85 4.63 6.47
CA PHE A 20 -0.27 3.50 5.74
C PHE A 20 1.25 3.67 5.65
N ASN A 21 1.98 3.02 6.54
CA ASN A 21 3.44 3.02 6.54
C ASN A 21 3.94 1.58 6.44
N ILE A 22 5.08 1.40 5.79
CA ILE A 22 5.80 0.13 5.76
C ILE A 22 7.24 0.44 6.16
N SER A 23 7.64 0.14 7.39
CA SER A 23 9.02 0.34 7.84
C SER A 23 9.98 -0.64 7.16
N ALA A 24 11.29 -0.37 7.19
CA ALA A 24 12.31 -1.15 6.46
C ALA A 24 12.32 -2.67 6.76
N ASP A 25 11.86 -3.09 7.94
CA ASP A 25 11.76 -4.50 8.35
C ASP A 25 10.35 -5.10 8.21
N GLU A 26 9.47 -4.37 7.52
CA GLU A 26 8.06 -4.70 7.32
C GLU A 26 7.72 -5.00 5.87
N SER A 27 6.71 -5.84 5.70
CA SER A 27 6.23 -6.27 4.39
C SER A 27 4.72 -6.26 4.32
N VAL A 28 4.18 -5.82 3.19
CA VAL A 28 2.77 -5.97 2.82
C VAL A 28 2.68 -6.81 1.55
N THR A 29 1.83 -7.84 1.57
CA THR A 29 1.58 -8.70 0.40
C THR A 29 0.11 -8.68 0.05
N LEU A 30 -0.21 -8.29 -1.19
CA LEU A 30 -1.55 -8.39 -1.77
C LEU A 30 -1.63 -9.62 -2.66
N ILE A 31 -2.55 -10.52 -2.31
CA ILE A 31 -2.89 -11.70 -3.11
C ILE A 31 -4.21 -11.40 -3.80
N GLN A 32 -4.15 -11.10 -5.09
CA GLN A 32 -5.26 -10.68 -5.93
C GLN A 32 -5.73 -11.84 -6.82
N PRO A 33 -7.03 -11.89 -7.21
CA PRO A 33 -7.59 -13.05 -7.91
C PRO A 33 -7.04 -13.22 -9.33
N GLU A 34 -6.63 -12.11 -9.97
CA GLU A 34 -6.15 -12.06 -11.35
C GLU A 34 -5.14 -10.89 -11.52
N PRO A 35 -4.26 -10.93 -12.53
CA PRO A 35 -3.24 -9.90 -12.73
C PRO A 35 -3.78 -8.50 -13.04
N ASP A 36 -5.01 -8.38 -13.53
CA ASP A 36 -5.69 -7.12 -13.83
C ASP A 36 -6.59 -6.62 -12.69
N ALA A 37 -6.77 -7.40 -11.62
CA ALA A 37 -7.47 -6.95 -10.43
C ALA A 37 -6.75 -5.73 -9.82
N THR A 38 -7.54 -4.80 -9.28
CA THR A 38 -7.06 -3.54 -8.73
C THR A 38 -7.25 -3.48 -7.22
N ALA A 39 -6.22 -3.06 -6.50
CA ALA A 39 -6.30 -2.71 -5.09
C ALA A 39 -6.02 -1.22 -4.89
N TRP A 40 -6.97 -0.51 -4.29
CA TRP A 40 -6.79 0.87 -3.86
C TRP A 40 -6.49 0.94 -2.37
N LEU A 41 -5.31 1.47 -2.03
CA LEU A 41 -4.85 1.72 -0.67
C LEU A 41 -4.84 3.24 -0.45
N GLY A 42 -5.95 3.76 0.07
CA GLY A 42 -6.16 5.20 0.25
C GLY A 42 -5.91 5.63 1.69
N VAL A 43 -5.07 6.65 1.91
CA VAL A 43 -4.86 7.28 3.21
C VAL A 43 -5.70 8.55 3.29
N VAL A 44 -6.74 8.50 4.13
CA VAL A 44 -7.75 9.56 4.24
C VAL A 44 -7.54 10.47 5.46
N ALA A 45 -6.49 10.20 6.26
CA ALA A 45 -6.00 11.01 7.37
C ALA A 45 -7.10 11.76 8.15
N HIS A 46 -7.81 11.04 9.02
CA HIS A 46 -8.73 11.67 9.98
C HIS A 46 -7.93 12.29 11.14
N GLY A 47 -7.37 13.49 10.92
CA GLY A 47 -6.85 14.33 12.00
C GLY A 47 -5.67 13.77 12.80
N SER A 48 -4.85 12.88 12.23
CA SER A 48 -3.65 12.38 12.91
C SER A 48 -2.59 13.48 12.99
N GLY A 49 -2.12 13.78 14.20
CA GLY A 49 -1.27 14.95 14.51
C GLY A 49 0.13 14.95 13.88
N ASP A 50 0.46 13.92 13.12
CA ASP A 50 1.65 13.78 12.27
C ASP A 50 1.45 14.37 10.86
N GLY A 51 0.29 14.98 10.58
CA GLY A 51 -0.01 15.58 9.29
C GLY A 51 -0.34 14.55 8.21
N GLY A 52 -0.46 13.27 8.57
CA GLY A 52 -0.95 12.20 7.70
C GLY A 52 -0.06 11.82 6.51
N SER A 53 1.24 12.14 6.54
CA SER A 53 2.18 11.65 5.52
C SER A 53 2.39 10.14 5.64
N SER A 54 2.62 9.47 4.51
CA SER A 54 2.83 8.03 4.45
C SER A 54 4.21 7.73 3.88
N THR A 55 4.93 6.81 4.50
CA THR A 55 6.27 6.39 4.08
C THR A 55 6.29 4.88 3.88
N ILE A 56 6.71 4.46 2.69
CA ILE A 56 7.01 3.07 2.36
C ILE A 56 8.54 2.98 2.28
N ASP A 57 9.15 2.40 3.30
CA ASP A 57 10.59 2.11 3.37
C ASP A 57 10.87 0.60 3.39
N GLY A 58 9.84 -0.24 3.57
CA GLY A 58 9.94 -1.71 3.47
C GLY A 58 9.40 -2.25 2.15
N THR A 59 8.82 -3.46 2.20
CA THR A 59 8.40 -4.20 1.01
C THR A 59 6.90 -4.13 0.78
N LEU A 60 6.47 -3.82 -0.46
CA LEU A 60 5.11 -3.98 -0.94
C LEU A 60 5.09 -4.90 -2.16
N SER A 61 4.42 -6.04 -2.06
CA SER A 61 4.32 -7.02 -3.14
C SER A 61 2.86 -7.28 -3.52
N ALA A 62 2.56 -7.26 -4.81
CA ALA A 62 1.24 -7.56 -5.37
C ALA A 62 1.37 -8.34 -6.68
N ASN A 63 0.46 -9.28 -6.92
CA ASN A 63 0.39 -10.03 -8.18
C ASN A 63 -0.54 -9.38 -9.23
N GLY A 64 -1.27 -8.32 -8.87
CA GLY A 64 -2.10 -7.51 -9.76
C GLY A 64 -1.72 -6.02 -9.75
N GLN A 65 -2.71 -5.13 -9.92
CA GLN A 65 -2.52 -3.68 -9.97
C GLN A 65 -2.74 -3.03 -8.61
N VAL A 66 -1.92 -2.03 -8.28
CA VAL A 66 -2.00 -1.29 -7.02
C VAL A 66 -2.07 0.21 -7.29
N LEU A 67 -3.05 0.87 -6.68
CA LEU A 67 -3.11 2.32 -6.54
C LEU A 67 -2.94 2.69 -5.07
N ILE A 68 -1.97 3.54 -4.78
CA ILE A 68 -1.78 4.14 -3.46
C ILE A 68 -2.10 5.62 -3.58
N SER A 69 -2.86 6.18 -2.65
CA SER A 69 -3.10 7.62 -2.62
C SER A 69 -3.01 8.11 -1.20
N ALA A 70 -2.17 9.10 -0.94
CA ALA A 70 -2.04 9.74 0.37
C ALA A 70 -2.17 11.26 0.21
N ALA A 71 -3.25 11.83 0.74
CA ALA A 71 -3.58 13.25 0.55
C ALA A 71 -2.48 14.20 1.04
N ASN A 72 -1.73 13.81 2.07
CA ASN A 72 -0.65 14.60 2.65
C ASN A 72 0.75 14.20 2.14
N GLY A 73 0.80 13.38 1.09
CA GLY A 73 2.03 12.93 0.45
C GLY A 73 2.42 11.50 0.79
N LEU A 74 3.08 10.87 -0.19
CA LEU A 74 3.66 9.54 -0.10
C LEU A 74 5.16 9.64 -0.38
N ALA A 75 5.99 9.08 0.50
CA ALA A 75 7.43 8.98 0.34
C ALA A 75 7.86 7.52 0.18
N LEU A 76 8.77 7.27 -0.76
CA LEU A 76 9.49 6.00 -0.87
C LEU A 76 10.85 6.17 -0.21
N GLY A 77 11.12 5.38 0.82
CA GLY A 77 12.38 5.37 1.54
C GLY A 77 13.48 4.60 0.80
N PRO A 78 14.75 4.73 1.22
CA PRO A 78 15.89 4.12 0.54
C PRO A 78 15.89 2.59 0.57
N ALA A 79 15.19 1.95 1.52
CA ALA A 79 15.06 0.50 1.59
C ALA A 79 13.82 -0.04 0.85
N SER A 80 13.02 0.86 0.26
CA SER A 80 11.74 0.49 -0.35
C SER A 80 11.88 -0.46 -1.53
N VAL A 81 11.05 -1.51 -1.53
CA VAL A 81 10.90 -2.43 -2.65
C VAL A 81 9.42 -2.58 -2.95
N VAL A 82 9.00 -2.13 -4.13
CA VAL A 82 7.61 -2.24 -4.57
C VAL A 82 7.53 -3.07 -5.85
N THR A 83 6.72 -4.13 -5.84
CA THR A 83 6.52 -5.01 -6.99
C THR A 83 5.02 -5.21 -7.22
N ALA A 84 4.56 -4.89 -8.43
CA ALA A 84 3.18 -5.05 -8.89
C ALA A 84 3.15 -5.15 -10.42
N GLN A 85 2.01 -5.54 -11.01
CA GLN A 85 1.83 -5.46 -12.47
C GLN A 85 1.78 -4.02 -12.97
N SER A 86 1.15 -3.17 -12.17
CA SER A 86 1.15 -1.73 -12.35
C SER A 86 1.08 -1.07 -10.98
N LEU A 87 1.77 0.07 -10.85
CA LEU A 87 1.76 0.89 -9.65
C LEU A 87 1.39 2.31 -10.04
N LEU A 88 0.36 2.84 -9.40
CA LEU A 88 -0.01 4.25 -9.46
C LEU A 88 0.07 4.83 -8.04
N LEU A 89 0.70 6.01 -7.91
CA LEU A 89 0.97 6.70 -6.66
C LEU A 89 0.40 8.13 -6.69
#